data_AF-A0A978T344-F1
#
_entry.id   AF-A0A978T344-F1
#
_cell.length_a   1.000
_cell.length_b   1.000
_cell.length_c   1.000
_cell.angle_alpha   90.00
_cell.angle_beta   90.00
_cell.angle_gamma   90.00
#
_symmetry.space_group_name_H-M   'P 1'
#
loop_
_entity.id
_entity.type
_entity.pdbx_description
1 polymer ?
#
loop_
_entity_poly.entity_id
_entity_poly.type
_entity_poly.pdbx_seq_one_letter_code
_entity_poly.pdbx_strand_id
1 'polypeptide(L)' 'MENLHYEKIATVTHIGSNLLIVGYNRRFQWAFRIVNKAGEIVREDAHYSTAILAEQEGTIWIKHNLLISSE' A
#
# COMPACT_ATOMS: atom_id res chain seq x y z
N MET A 1 11.37 -13.39 -2.91
CA MET A 1 10.40 -12.34 -3.29
C MET A 1 11.20 -11.21 -3.89
N GLU A 2 10.91 -10.81 -5.13
CA GLU A 2 11.51 -9.60 -5.69
C GLU A 2 10.93 -8.39 -4.97
N ASN A 3 11.77 -7.48 -4.48
CA ASN A 3 11.32 -6.22 -3.88
C ASN A 3 10.56 -5.42 -4.94
N LEU A 4 9.32 -4.97 -4.68
CA LEU A 4 8.70 -4.01 -5.60
C LEU A 4 9.54 -2.74 -5.65
N HIS A 5 9.99 -2.41 -6.85
CA HIS A 5 10.61 -1.15 -7.15
C HIS A 5 9.61 -0.27 -7.89
N TYR A 6 9.27 0.88 -7.30
CA TYR A 6 8.45 1.88 -7.95
C TYR A 6 9.28 2.71 -8.92
N GLU A 7 8.70 3.02 -10.08
CA GLU A 7 9.23 3.99 -11.03
C GLU A 7 8.57 5.35 -10.84
N LYS A 8 7.31 5.34 -10.39
CA LYS A 8 6.52 6.54 -10.10
C LYS A 8 5.70 6.32 -8.83
N ILE A 9 5.61 7.34 -7.99
CA ILE A 9 4.73 7.35 -6.81
C ILE A 9 3.51 8.21 -7.16
N ALA A 10 2.32 7.64 -6.97
CA ALA A 10 1.06 8.38 -7.14
C ALA A 10 0.62 9.03 -5.83
N THR A 11 0.70 8.29 -4.72
CA THR A 11 0.32 8.82 -3.41
C THR A 11 1.14 8.19 -2.28
N VAL A 12 1.26 8.94 -1.20
CA VAL A 12 1.75 8.50 0.10
C VAL A 12 0.81 9.08 1.14
N THR A 13 -0.02 8.24 1.75
CA THR A 13 -1.09 8.67 2.65
C THR A 13 -0.98 7.96 4.00
N HIS A 14 -1.19 8.70 5.09
CA HIS A 14 -1.31 8.12 6.42
C HIS A 14 -2.73 7.59 6.65
N ILE A 15 -2.83 6.37 7.17
CA ILE A 15 -4.09 5.76 7.60
C ILE A 15 -3.87 5.18 9.01
N GLY A 16 -4.37 5.90 10.02
CA GLY A 16 -4.01 5.65 11.41
C GLY A 16 -2.50 5.82 11.64
N SER A 17 -1.85 4.84 12.25
CA SER A 17 -0.39 4.82 12.47
C SER A 17 0.40 4.15 11.33
N ASN A 18 -0.23 3.91 10.17
CA ASN A 18 0.39 3.23 9.03
C ASN A 18 0.50 4.16 7.83
N LEU A 19 1.47 3.89 6.97
CA LEU A 19 1.68 4.55 5.69
C LEU A 19 1.20 3.64 4.56
N LEU A 20 0.34 4.16 3.71
CA LEU A 20 -0.02 3.56 2.43
C LEU A 20 0.74 4.28 1.31
N ILE A 21 1.57 3.54 0.58
CA ILE A 21 2.34 4.04 -0.56
C ILE A 21 1.77 3.39 -1.81
N VAL A 22 1.30 4.18 -2.77
CA VAL A 22 0.84 3.68 -4.07
C VAL A 22 1.80 4.13 -5.16
N GLY A 23 2.26 3.17 -5.94
CA GLY A 23 3.22 3.43 -7.00
C GLY A 23 3.02 2.54 -8.22
N TYR A 24 3.59 2.99 -9.33
CA TYR A 24 3.68 2.25 -10.57
C TYR A 24 5.02 1.52 -10.62
N ASN A 25 5.00 0.20 -10.79
CA ASN A 25 6.19 -0.64 -10.74
C ASN A 25 6.81 -0.87 -12.12
N ARG A 26 8.02 -1.45 -12.15
CA ARG A 26 8.77 -1.78 -13.37
C ARG A 26 8.08 -2.80 -14.29
N ARG A 27 7.04 -3.47 -13.80
CA ARG A 27 6.21 -4.41 -14.57
C ARG A 27 4.99 -3.75 -15.18
N PHE A 28 4.97 -2.41 -15.22
CA PHE A 28 3.88 -1.61 -15.77
C PHE A 28 2.55 -1.82 -15.04
N GLN A 29 2.60 -2.07 -13.72
CA GLN A 29 1.42 -2.30 -12.89
C GLN A 29 1.34 -1.29 -11.74
N TRP A 30 0.12 -0.89 -11.40
CA TRP A 30 -0.12 -0.20 -10.14
C TRP A 30 -0.07 -1.19 -8.98
N ALA A 31 0.48 -0.72 -7.88
CA ALA A 31 0.74 -1.51 -6.70
C ALA A 31 0.70 -0.62 -5.46
N PHE A 32 0.49 -1.25 -4.30
CA PHE A 32 0.59 -0.58 -3.02
C PHE A 32 1.56 -1.30 -2.09
N ARG A 33 2.13 -0.53 -1.16
CA ARG A 33 2.94 -0.99 -0.04
C ARG A 33 2.42 -0.34 1.23
N ILE A 34 2.26 -1.14 2.28
CA ILE A 34 1.85 -0.68 3.60
C ILE A 34 3.04 -0.80 4.53
N VAL A 35 3.39 0.31 5.18
CA VAL A 35 4.46 0.40 6.14
C VAL A 35 3.88 0.74 7.51
N ASN A 36 4.21 -0.04 8.53
CA ASN A 36 3.75 0.20 9.90
C ASN A 36 4.60 1.31 10.59
N LYS A 37 4.22 1.69 11.82
CA LYS A 37 4.95 2.69 12.62
C LYS A 37 6.41 2.33 12.94
N ALA A 38 6.78 1.05 12.86
CA ALA A 38 8.14 0.58 13.05
C ALA A 38 9.01 0.69 11.78
N GLY A 39 8.41 1.13 10.66
CA GLY A 39 9.09 1.20 9.36
C GLY A 39 9.10 -0.12 8.61
N GLU A 40 8.34 -1.13 9.05
CA GLU A 40 8.32 -2.45 8.44
C GLU A 40 7.23 -2.56 7.37
N ILE A 41 7.54 -3.26 6.28
CA ILE A 41 6.56 -3.58 5.23
C ILE A 41 5.68 -4.72 5.75
N VAL A 42 4.42 -4.43 6.03
CA VAL A 42 3.45 -5.43 6.54
C VAL A 42 2.60 -6.04 5.44
N ARG A 43 2.45 -5.33 4.32
CA ARG A 43 1.77 -5.84 3.12
C ARG A 43 2.30 -5.12 1.89
N GLU A 44 2.37 -5.88 0.82
CA GLU A 44 2.65 -5.38 -0.52
C GLU A 44 1.79 -6.17 -1.49
N ASP A 45 1.18 -5.47 -2.45
CA ASP A 45 0.39 -6.09 -3.50
C ASP A 45 0.48 -5.30 -4.79
N ALA A 46 0.33 -5.99 -5.91
CA ALA A 46 0.46 -5.42 -7.25
C ALA A 46 -0.71 -5.86 -8.14
N HIS A 47 -0.61 -5.57 -9.44
CA HIS A 47 -1.57 -6.00 -10.46
C HIS A 47 -2.86 -5.16 -10.55
N TYR A 48 -2.84 -3.92 -10.06
CA TYR A 48 -3.97 -3.00 -10.22
C TYR A 48 -3.90 -2.27 -11.56
N SER A 49 -5.06 -2.07 -12.19
CA SER A 49 -5.17 -1.35 -13.46
C SER A 49 -5.08 0.16 -13.29
N THR A 50 -5.36 0.69 -12.10
CA THR A 50 -5.28 2.13 -11.79
C THR A 50 -4.70 2.37 -10.40
N ALA A 51 -4.13 3.56 -10.19
CA ALA A 51 -3.66 4.00 -8.87
C ALA A 51 -4.80 4.07 -7.85
N ILE A 52 -6.00 4.49 -8.28
CA ILE A 52 -7.19 4.60 -7.42
C ILE A 52 -7.58 3.23 -6.86
N LEU A 53 -7.59 2.18 -7.69
CA LEU A 53 -7.89 0.82 -7.23
C LEU A 53 -6.85 0.32 -6.23
N ALA A 54 -5.56 0.54 -6.49
CA ALA A 54 -4.50 0.18 -5.56
C ALA A 54 -4.65 0.91 -4.21
N GLU A 55 -5.01 2.20 -4.22
CA GLU A 55 -5.25 2.99 -3.01
C GLU A 55 -6.46 2.49 -2.22
N GLN A 56 -7.56 2.19 -2.91
CA GLN A 56 -8.79 1.68 -2.29
C GLN A 56 -8.55 0.33 -1.61
N GLU A 57 -7.91 -0.61 -2.31
CA GLU A 57 -7.57 -1.93 -1.78
C GLU A 57 -6.62 -1.84 -0.59
N GLY A 58 -5.57 -1.03 -0.69
CA GLY A 58 -4.65 -0.80 0.43
C GLY A 58 -5.36 -0.18 1.64
N THR A 59 -6.27 0.78 1.41
CA THR A 59 -7.06 1.41 2.47
C THR A 59 -7.99 0.42 3.17
N ILE A 60 -8.73 -0.40 2.39
CA ILE A 60 -9.62 -1.45 2.90
C ILE A 60 -8.80 -2.44 3.74
N TRP A 61 -7.65 -2.87 3.23
CA TRP A 61 -6.79 -3.80 3.93
C TRP A 61 -6.31 -3.24 5.28
N ILE A 62 -5.83 -1.99 5.34
CA ILE A 62 -5.41 -1.35 6.59
C ILE A 62 -6.58 -1.30 7.58
N LYS A 63 -7.75 -0.84 7.12
CA LYS A 63 -8.94 -0.73 7.97
C LYS A 63 -9.35 -2.07 8.56
N HIS A 64 -9.32 -3.14 7.76
CA HIS A 64 -9.72 -4.47 8.22
C HIS A 64 -8.69 -5.20 9.07
N ASN A 65 -7.40 -5.00 8.82
CA ASN A 65 -6.35 -5.82 9.45
C ASN A 65 -5.59 -5.11 10.56
N LEU A 66 -5.50 -3.78 10.51
CA LEU A 66 -4.64 -3.00 11.40
C LEU A 66 -5.39 -2.02 12.31
N LEU A 67 -6.66 -1.72 12.02
CA LEU A 67 -7.48 -0.78 12.80
C LEU A 67 -8.62 -1.43 13.59
N ILE A 68 -8.94 -2.73 13.37
CA ILE A 68 -9.97 -3.45 14.15
C ILE A 68 -9.40 -3.95 15.51
N SER A 69 -8.69 -3.10 16.24
CA SER A 69 -8.20 -3.43 17.58
C SER A 69 -8.23 -2.19 18.47
N SER A 70 -9.43 -1.68 18.68
CA SER A 70 -9.72 -0.73 19.75
C SER A 70 -11.21 -0.66 20.00
N GLU A 71 -11.78 -1.76 20.49
CA GLU A 71 -12.93 -1.77 21.40
C GLU A 71 -12.67 -2.79 22.51
#